data_AF-A0A8S1MII4-F1
#
_entry.id   AF-A0A8S1MII4-F1
#
_cell.length_a   1.000
_cell.length_b   1.000
_cell.length_c   1.000
_cell.angle_alpha   90.00
_cell.angle_beta   90.00
_cell.angle_gamma   90.00
#
_symmetry.space_group_name_H-M   'P 1'
#
loop_
_entity.id
_entity.type
_entity.pdbx_description
1 polymer ?
#
loop_
_entity_poly.entity_id
_entity_poly.type
_entity_poly.pdbx_seq_one_letter_code
_entity_poly.pdbx_strand_id
1 'polypeptide(L)'
;MGSTLSKKQKQGLILFGIGTVFLIGGLYIDDKLKIELKNQQQKLDSNDKGQEDIQQTEISSNHDIQLQQIKEQIQVEYTGDKLSFDTIGQILEKSIDLCKKEYIQITLGNRKQRRDARTQSNSQLYQQLVLQYNEQVENLLEQKKIKLFTSLSISEEVFQESVMFLMDQGYFQQFFIIQATIKQKIKEAIPSTKILSLEQLKQILDYQVQIITNKPIDLASMIQTLSNNQETQQLIPLAVNTILADYCFEKFQIEEEDLIKMMQNPENYADQKMQKLMNQLEQAMYQLMGAIA
;
A
#
# COMPACT_ATOMS: atom_id res chain seq x y z
N MET A 1 -45.56 -2.87 7.82
CA MET A 1 -44.85 -3.94 7.10
C MET A 1 -43.45 -3.41 6.81
N GLY A 2 -42.43 -3.59 7.64
CA GLY A 2 -42.08 -4.77 8.43
C GLY A 2 -41.05 -5.64 7.69
N SER A 3 -40.02 -5.05 7.09
CA SER A 3 -38.90 -5.80 6.50
C SER A 3 -37.79 -5.98 7.54
N THR A 4 -37.82 -7.14 8.19
CA THR A 4 -36.74 -7.67 9.02
C THR A 4 -35.60 -8.16 8.12
N LEU A 5 -34.78 -7.23 7.63
CA LEU A 5 -33.44 -7.57 7.15
C LEU A 5 -32.54 -7.77 8.37
N SER A 6 -32.23 -9.04 8.58
CA SER A 6 -31.60 -9.64 9.76
C SER A 6 -30.28 -8.96 10.14
N LYS A 7 -30.16 -8.59 11.42
CA LYS A 7 -28.91 -8.16 12.08
C LYS A 7 -27.73 -9.14 11.88
N LYS A 8 -27.98 -10.38 11.42
CA LYS A 8 -26.94 -11.37 11.11
C LYS A 8 -26.20 -11.12 9.78
N GLN A 9 -26.74 -10.33 8.85
CA GLN A 9 -26.01 -9.94 7.63
C GLN A 9 -24.99 -8.82 7.86
N LYS A 10 -25.12 -8.04 8.95
CA LYS A 10 -24.10 -7.06 9.37
C LYS A 10 -22.86 -7.68 10.03
N GLN A 11 -22.88 -8.98 10.33
CA GLN A 11 -21.75 -9.69 10.96
C GLN A 11 -20.95 -10.55 9.97
N GLY A 12 -21.27 -10.52 8.68
CA GLY A 12 -20.67 -11.37 7.64
C GLY A 12 -19.65 -10.68 6.72
N LEU A 13 -19.26 -9.43 6.99
CA LEU A 13 -18.40 -8.65 6.10
C LEU A 13 -17.20 -8.00 6.83
N ILE A 14 -16.61 -8.73 7.78
CA ILE A 14 -15.34 -8.38 8.43
C ILE A 14 -14.42 -9.59 8.27
N LEU A 15 -13.92 -9.77 7.05
CA LEU A 15 -12.97 -10.82 6.71
C LEU A 15 -12.23 -10.41 5.44
N PHE A 16 -11.38 -9.40 5.57
CA PHE A 16 -10.31 -9.14 4.61
C PHE A 16 -9.01 -8.96 5.41
N GLY A 17 -8.18 -9.99 5.30
CA GLY A 17 -7.00 -10.21 6.12
C GLY A 17 -5.84 -9.26 5.82
N ILE A 18 -4.91 -9.19 6.78
CA ILE A 18 -3.60 -8.51 6.73
C ILE A 18 -3.67 -6.99 6.44
N GLY A 19 -4.85 -6.47 6.12
CA GLY A 19 -5.19 -5.06 6.00
C GLY A 19 -5.69 -4.43 7.31
N THR A 20 -5.59 -5.11 8.45
CA THR A 20 -6.12 -4.58 9.72
C THR A 20 -5.43 -3.31 10.20
N VAL A 21 -4.20 -3.03 9.73
CA VAL A 21 -3.56 -1.72 9.96
C VAL A 21 -3.95 -0.68 8.89
N PHE A 22 -4.25 -1.14 7.67
CA PHE A 22 -4.66 -0.26 6.56
C PHE A 22 -6.09 0.27 6.74
N LEU A 23 -6.95 -0.43 7.49
CA LEU A 23 -8.32 -0.03 7.76
C LEU A 23 -8.44 1.14 8.74
N ILE A 24 -7.47 1.35 9.64
CA ILE A 24 -7.55 2.40 10.66
C ILE A 24 -7.27 3.79 10.07
N GLY A 25 -6.38 3.88 9.06
CA GLY A 25 -6.08 5.15 8.37
C GLY A 25 -7.23 5.68 7.49
N GLY A 26 -8.12 4.81 7.01
CA GLY A 26 -9.24 5.20 6.14
C GLY A 26 -10.41 5.87 6.88
N LEU A 27 -10.45 5.82 8.21
CA LEU A 27 -11.51 6.43 9.03
C LEU A 27 -11.18 7.85 9.53
N TYR A 28 -10.00 8.39 9.17
CA TYR A 28 -9.54 9.74 9.53
C TYR A 28 -9.40 10.66 8.30
N ILE A 29 -10.24 10.48 7.28
CA ILE A 29 -10.29 11.39 6.13
C ILE A 29 -11.30 12.50 6.45
N ASP A 30 -10.77 13.58 7.03
CA ASP A 30 -11.45 14.84 7.31
C ASP A 30 -11.82 15.59 6.01
N ASP A 31 -12.85 16.44 6.04
CA ASP A 31 -13.35 17.26 4.91
C ASP A 31 -12.27 18.19 4.31
N LYS A 32 -11.14 18.35 5.00
CA LYS A 32 -9.94 19.08 4.57
C LYS A 32 -9.23 18.50 3.35
N LEU A 33 -9.32 17.19 3.10
CA LEU A 33 -8.58 16.52 2.02
C LEU A 33 -9.05 16.93 0.61
N LYS A 34 -10.32 17.37 0.50
CA LYS A 34 -10.87 17.98 -0.73
C LYS A 34 -10.23 19.33 -1.08
N ILE A 35 -9.66 20.02 -0.09
CA ILE A 35 -9.05 21.35 -0.26
C ILE A 35 -7.55 21.22 -0.57
N GLU A 36 -6.87 20.18 -0.08
CA GLU A 36 -5.43 19.97 -0.28
C GLU A 36 -5.05 19.36 -1.62
N LEU A 37 -5.88 18.47 -2.19
CA LEU A 37 -5.69 17.94 -3.55
C LEU A 37 -5.58 19.06 -4.61
N LYS A 38 -6.28 20.18 -4.37
CA LYS A 38 -6.25 21.37 -5.24
C LYS A 38 -4.94 22.16 -5.16
N ASN A 39 -4.16 22.00 -4.08
CA ASN A 39 -2.90 22.72 -3.85
C ASN A 39 -1.66 21.92 -4.27
N GLN A 40 -1.76 20.59 -4.42
CA GLN A 40 -0.68 19.73 -4.93
C GLN A 40 -0.35 19.98 -6.41
N GLN A 41 -1.32 20.50 -7.18
CA GLN A 41 -1.21 20.78 -8.61
C GLN A 41 -0.17 21.88 -8.97
N GLN A 42 0.34 22.64 -8.00
CA GLN A 42 1.35 23.68 -8.23
C GLN A 42 2.80 23.30 -7.86
N LYS A 43 3.03 22.17 -7.18
CA LYS A 43 4.38 21.81 -6.70
C LYS A 43 5.12 20.79 -7.58
N LEU A 44 4.42 20.06 -8.45
CA LEU A 44 5.00 18.97 -9.25
C LEU A 44 5.72 19.45 -10.53
N ASP A 45 5.58 20.71 -10.94
CA ASP A 45 6.20 21.24 -12.16
C ASP A 45 7.70 21.63 -12.03
N SER A 46 8.32 21.48 -10.86
CA SER A 46 9.62 22.14 -10.57
C SER A 46 10.84 21.24 -10.31
N ASN A 47 10.73 19.92 -10.25
CA ASN A 47 11.88 19.07 -9.93
C ASN A 47 11.92 17.78 -10.75
N ASP A 48 12.44 17.84 -11.98
CA ASP A 48 13.15 16.68 -12.53
C ASP A 48 14.11 17.07 -13.68
N LYS A 49 15.38 17.32 -13.34
CA LYS A 49 16.49 17.27 -14.29
C LYS A 49 17.76 16.81 -13.58
N GLY A 50 18.23 15.60 -13.88
CA GLY A 50 19.65 15.30 -13.78
C GLY A 50 20.05 13.84 -13.52
N GLN A 51 20.49 13.20 -14.61
CA GLN A 51 21.53 12.15 -14.70
C GLN A 51 21.15 10.68 -14.41
N GLU A 52 21.12 9.87 -15.48
CA GLU A 52 21.86 8.59 -15.60
C GLU A 52 21.75 8.04 -17.05
N ASP A 53 22.56 8.56 -17.97
CA ASP A 53 22.84 7.96 -19.28
C ASP A 53 24.01 6.98 -19.06
N ILE A 54 23.84 5.66 -19.18
CA ILE A 54 24.24 4.90 -20.39
C ILE A 54 23.59 3.47 -20.38
N GLN A 55 22.68 3.15 -19.45
CA GLN A 55 21.89 1.89 -19.46
C GLN A 55 20.44 2.07 -19.94
N GLN A 56 20.02 3.29 -20.29
CA GLN A 56 18.61 3.64 -20.53
C GLN A 56 18.04 3.20 -21.90
N THR A 57 18.85 2.86 -22.90
CA THR A 57 18.36 2.66 -24.27
C THR A 57 17.65 1.32 -24.48
N GLU A 58 18.05 0.25 -23.79
CA GLU A 58 17.34 -1.05 -23.84
C GLU A 58 16.16 -1.14 -22.87
N ILE A 59 16.20 -0.37 -21.77
CA ILE A 59 15.11 -0.34 -20.78
C ILE A 59 13.93 0.46 -21.32
N SER A 60 14.18 1.58 -22.02
CA SER A 60 13.13 2.44 -22.56
C SER A 60 12.31 1.77 -23.66
N SER A 61 12.95 1.02 -24.57
CA SER A 61 12.25 0.34 -25.67
C SER A 61 11.31 -0.76 -25.17
N ASN A 62 11.70 -1.49 -24.13
CA ASN A 62 10.85 -2.52 -23.52
C ASN A 62 9.69 -1.90 -22.73
N HIS A 63 9.91 -0.74 -22.10
CA HIS A 63 8.88 -0.05 -21.35
C HIS A 63 7.75 0.48 -22.24
N ASP A 64 8.08 1.02 -23.40
CA ASP A 64 7.10 1.52 -24.37
C ASP A 64 6.28 0.37 -24.98
N ILE A 65 6.92 -0.78 -25.26
CA ILE A 65 6.22 -1.98 -25.72
C ILE A 65 5.23 -2.46 -24.66
N GLN A 66 5.66 -2.55 -23.40
CA GLN A 66 4.79 -2.96 -22.30
C GLN A 66 3.61 -1.98 -22.10
N LEU A 67 3.85 -0.68 -22.22
CA LEU A 67 2.81 0.34 -22.14
C LEU A 67 1.78 0.20 -23.25
N GLN A 68 2.21 -0.07 -24.49
CA GLN A 68 1.28 -0.31 -25.61
C GLN A 68 0.47 -1.60 -25.40
N GLN A 69 1.11 -2.69 -24.99
CA GLN A 69 0.41 -3.95 -24.69
C GLN A 69 -0.64 -3.79 -23.60
N ILE A 70 -0.34 -2.99 -22.57
CA ILE A 70 -1.28 -2.70 -21.49
C ILE A 70 -2.43 -1.82 -21.98
N LYS A 71 -2.13 -0.79 -22.78
CA LYS A 71 -3.14 0.09 -23.38
C LYS A 71 -4.18 -0.72 -24.18
N GLU A 72 -3.73 -1.68 -24.98
CA GLU A 72 -4.60 -2.55 -25.79
C GLU A 72 -5.53 -3.42 -24.95
N GLN A 73 -5.21 -3.65 -23.67
CA GLN A 73 -6.03 -4.43 -22.74
C GLN A 73 -7.07 -3.60 -21.99
N ILE A 74 -7.02 -2.26 -22.09
CA ILE A 74 -7.94 -1.38 -21.37
C ILE A 74 -9.06 -0.94 -22.30
N GLN A 75 -10.28 -1.32 -21.97
CA GLN A 75 -11.47 -0.82 -22.65
C GLN A 75 -11.95 0.45 -21.97
N VAL A 76 -11.67 1.59 -22.60
CA VAL A 76 -12.08 2.91 -22.07
C VAL A 76 -13.55 3.14 -22.37
N GLU A 77 -14.36 3.21 -21.31
CA GLU A 77 -15.79 3.45 -21.36
C GLU A 77 -16.17 4.67 -20.52
N TYR A 78 -17.10 5.46 -21.05
CA TYR A 78 -17.61 6.66 -20.39
C TYR A 78 -19.10 6.50 -20.04
N THR A 79 -19.47 6.97 -18.86
CA THR A 79 -20.87 7.22 -18.47
C THR A 79 -21.09 8.73 -18.47
N GLY A 80 -21.57 9.26 -19.59
CA GLY A 80 -21.62 10.71 -19.82
C GLY A 80 -20.23 11.27 -20.10
N ASP A 81 -19.80 12.26 -19.31
CA ASP A 81 -18.46 12.87 -19.36
C ASP A 81 -17.46 12.23 -18.38
N LYS A 82 -17.90 11.23 -17.59
CA LYS A 82 -17.08 10.55 -16.58
C LYS A 82 -16.71 9.15 -17.02
N LEU A 83 -15.54 8.67 -16.59
CA LEU A 83 -15.11 7.29 -16.78
C LEU A 83 -16.03 6.33 -16.03
N SER A 84 -16.27 5.17 -16.62
CA SER A 84 -16.96 4.08 -15.94
C SER A 84 -16.12 3.56 -14.76
N PHE A 85 -16.79 2.97 -13.77
CA PHE A 85 -16.11 2.32 -12.66
C PHE A 85 -15.17 1.20 -13.12
N ASP A 86 -15.59 0.44 -14.13
CA ASP A 86 -14.81 -0.66 -14.70
C ASP A 86 -13.53 -0.15 -15.36
N THR A 87 -13.62 0.92 -16.15
CA THR A 87 -12.44 1.57 -16.76
C THR A 87 -11.46 2.07 -15.70
N ILE A 88 -11.93 2.67 -14.60
CA ILE A 88 -11.04 3.10 -13.51
C ILE A 88 -10.35 1.89 -12.87
N GLY A 89 -11.11 0.82 -12.60
CA GLY A 89 -10.56 -0.44 -12.07
C GLY A 89 -9.48 -1.03 -12.98
N GLN A 90 -9.75 -1.10 -14.29
CA GLN A 90 -8.78 -1.57 -15.29
C GLN A 90 -7.51 -0.71 -15.32
N ILE A 91 -7.64 0.62 -15.34
CA ILE A 91 -6.48 1.52 -15.35
C ILE A 91 -5.62 1.31 -14.11
N LEU A 92 -6.24 1.25 -12.94
CA LEU A 92 -5.52 1.09 -11.68
C LEU A 92 -4.90 -0.31 -11.53
N GLU A 93 -5.56 -1.36 -12.01
CA GLU A 93 -4.98 -2.70 -12.02
C GLU A 93 -3.80 -2.81 -12.98
N LYS A 94 -3.95 -2.28 -14.19
CA LYS A 94 -2.92 -2.39 -15.23
C LYS A 94 -1.72 -1.48 -14.99
N SER A 95 -1.88 -0.37 -14.27
CA SER A 95 -0.74 0.46 -13.86
C SER A 95 0.24 -0.31 -12.98
N ILE A 96 -0.22 -1.30 -12.20
CA ILE A 96 0.65 -2.17 -11.40
C ILE A 96 1.61 -2.97 -12.27
N ASP A 97 1.16 -3.49 -13.42
CA ASP A 97 2.00 -4.26 -14.32
C ASP A 97 3.19 -3.43 -14.83
N LEU A 98 3.01 -2.11 -15.02
CA LEU A 98 4.08 -1.17 -15.38
C LEU A 98 5.06 -0.90 -14.23
N CYS A 99 4.65 -1.13 -12.98
CA CYS A 99 5.46 -0.83 -11.80
C CYS A 99 6.34 -2.01 -11.37
N LYS A 100 5.96 -3.25 -11.70
CA LYS A 100 6.53 -4.47 -11.08
C LYS A 100 8.06 -4.50 -11.02
N LYS A 101 8.73 -4.27 -12.15
CA LYS A 101 10.20 -4.40 -12.24
C LYS A 101 10.92 -3.36 -11.37
N GLU A 102 10.53 -2.09 -11.48
CA GLU A 102 11.12 -0.99 -10.70
C GLU A 102 10.78 -1.14 -9.21
N TYR A 103 9.56 -1.56 -8.89
CA TYR A 103 9.14 -1.83 -7.52
C TYR A 103 10.01 -2.90 -6.85
N ILE A 104 10.32 -4.00 -7.56
CA ILE A 104 11.23 -5.05 -7.06
C ILE A 104 12.61 -4.46 -6.77
N GLN A 105 13.15 -3.66 -7.70
CA GLN A 105 14.47 -3.05 -7.55
C GLN A 105 14.53 -2.08 -6.35
N ILE A 106 13.56 -1.17 -6.24
CA ILE A 106 13.44 -0.23 -5.12
C ILE A 106 13.33 -0.99 -3.81
N THR A 107 12.45 -2.00 -3.75
CA THR A 107 12.20 -2.76 -2.52
C THR A 107 13.43 -3.55 -2.07
N LEU A 108 14.07 -4.30 -2.97
CA LEU A 108 15.24 -5.11 -2.62
C LEU A 108 16.45 -4.24 -2.29
N GLY A 109 16.67 -3.16 -3.04
CA GLY A 109 17.75 -2.20 -2.79
C GLY A 109 17.59 -1.53 -1.44
N ASN A 110 16.40 -1.02 -1.13
CA ASN A 110 16.12 -0.36 0.14
C ASN A 110 16.16 -1.35 1.31
N ARG A 111 15.62 -2.58 1.18
CA ARG A 111 15.73 -3.64 2.20
C ARG A 111 17.18 -3.87 2.63
N LYS A 112 18.09 -3.97 1.65
CA LYS A 112 19.53 -4.13 1.93
C LYS A 112 20.08 -2.92 2.71
N GLN A 113 19.86 -1.71 2.22
CA GLN A 113 20.35 -0.48 2.86
C GLN A 113 19.83 -0.33 4.29
N ARG A 114 18.54 -0.62 4.52
CA ARG A 114 17.92 -0.56 5.85
C ARG A 114 18.56 -1.55 6.82
N ARG A 115 18.78 -2.79 6.38
CA ARG A 115 19.41 -3.84 7.22
C ARG A 115 20.87 -3.52 7.52
N ASP A 116 21.59 -2.95 6.56
CA ASP A 116 22.96 -2.47 6.77
C ASP A 116 22.99 -1.33 7.81
N ALA A 117 22.09 -0.36 7.70
CA ALA A 117 21.96 0.74 8.67
C ALA A 117 21.62 0.25 10.09
N ARG A 118 20.74 -0.75 10.23
CA ARG A 118 20.44 -1.38 11.54
C ARG A 118 21.67 -2.09 12.12
N THR A 119 22.39 -2.85 11.31
CA THR A 119 23.60 -3.58 11.74
C THR A 119 24.67 -2.61 12.25
N GLN A 120 24.76 -1.43 11.62
CA GLN A 120 25.66 -0.35 12.03
C GLN A 120 25.12 0.51 13.20
N SER A 121 23.96 0.17 13.76
CA SER A 121 23.27 0.94 14.81
C SER A 121 23.00 2.40 14.44
N ASN A 122 22.84 2.70 13.14
CA ASN A 122 22.51 4.03 12.65
C ASN A 122 20.98 4.20 12.54
N SER A 123 20.36 4.48 13.69
CA SER A 123 18.90 4.60 13.81
C SER A 123 18.31 5.71 12.94
N GLN A 124 19.00 6.85 12.82
CA GLN A 124 18.52 7.98 12.00
C GLN A 124 18.51 7.64 10.52
N LEU A 125 19.59 7.04 10.00
CA LEU A 125 19.64 6.59 8.61
C LEU A 125 18.58 5.51 8.34
N TYR A 126 18.39 4.57 9.26
CA TYR A 126 17.36 3.56 9.15
C TYR A 126 15.96 4.18 9.00
N GLN A 127 15.62 5.13 9.87
CA GLN A 127 14.35 5.85 9.80
C GLN A 127 14.19 6.54 8.44
N GLN A 128 15.18 7.31 8.00
CA GLN A 128 15.15 8.00 6.71
C GLN A 128 14.91 7.02 5.54
N LEU A 129 15.60 5.87 5.54
CA LEU A 129 15.44 4.86 4.50
C LEU A 129 14.04 4.22 4.50
N VAL A 130 13.41 4.04 5.67
CA VAL A 130 12.01 3.59 5.75
C VAL A 130 11.08 4.61 5.10
N LEU A 131 11.27 5.91 5.35
CA LEU A 131 10.41 6.95 4.80
C LEU A 131 10.60 7.07 3.29
N GLN A 132 11.86 7.18 2.87
CA GLN A 132 12.24 7.29 1.47
C GLN A 132 11.70 6.13 0.65
N TYR A 133 11.70 4.90 1.20
CA TYR A 133 11.11 3.75 0.53
C TYR A 133 9.64 3.95 0.20
N ASN A 134 8.86 4.39 1.19
CA ASN A 134 7.42 4.56 1.03
C ASN A 134 7.10 5.68 0.04
N GLU A 135 7.84 6.79 0.09
CA GLU A 135 7.72 7.88 -0.89
C GLU A 135 8.10 7.41 -2.31
N GLN A 136 9.21 6.67 -2.46
CA GLN A 136 9.64 6.14 -3.75
C GLN A 136 8.61 5.20 -4.38
N VAL A 137 7.97 4.34 -3.57
CA VAL A 137 6.92 3.43 -4.04
C VAL A 137 5.67 4.20 -4.47
N GLU A 138 5.19 5.16 -3.68
CA GLU A 138 4.00 5.97 -4.04
C GLU A 138 4.28 6.83 -5.29
N ASN A 139 5.46 7.45 -5.39
CA ASN A 139 5.87 8.20 -6.57
C ASN A 139 5.96 7.32 -7.82
N LEU A 140 6.49 6.10 -7.69
CA LEU A 140 6.52 5.13 -8.80
C LEU A 140 5.11 4.83 -9.31
N LEU A 141 4.20 4.50 -8.39
CA LEU A 141 2.80 4.19 -8.73
C LEU A 141 2.14 5.38 -9.44
N GLU A 142 2.33 6.59 -8.92
CA GLU A 142 1.77 7.82 -9.49
C GLU A 142 2.31 8.09 -10.90
N GLN A 143 3.65 8.02 -11.07
CA GLN A 143 4.30 8.25 -12.36
C GLN A 143 3.81 7.27 -13.43
N LYS A 144 3.70 5.97 -13.11
CA LYS A 144 3.21 4.98 -14.08
C LYS A 144 1.72 5.18 -14.39
N LYS A 145 0.92 5.59 -13.41
CA LYS A 145 -0.49 5.95 -13.60
C LYS A 145 -0.64 7.14 -14.56
N ILE A 146 0.12 8.22 -14.37
CA ILE A 146 0.13 9.39 -15.26
C ILE A 146 0.56 9.03 -16.69
N LYS A 147 1.58 8.18 -16.85
CA LYS A 147 2.00 7.68 -18.16
C LYS A 147 0.88 6.90 -18.86
N LEU A 148 0.14 6.08 -18.10
CA LEU A 148 -0.98 5.31 -18.62
C LEU A 148 -2.17 6.20 -19.00
N PHE A 149 -2.50 7.22 -18.19
CA PHE A 149 -3.51 8.22 -18.56
C PHE A 149 -3.17 8.91 -19.88
N THR A 150 -1.91 9.35 -20.01
CA THR A 150 -1.40 10.02 -21.21
C THR A 150 -1.53 9.10 -22.44
N SER A 151 -1.16 7.82 -22.31
CA SER A 151 -1.25 6.87 -23.43
C SER A 151 -2.70 6.55 -23.83
N LEU A 152 -3.64 6.59 -22.88
CA LEU A 152 -5.08 6.43 -23.10
C LEU A 152 -5.79 7.70 -23.54
N SER A 153 -5.08 8.85 -23.62
CA SER A 153 -5.68 10.16 -23.90
C SER A 153 -6.75 10.57 -22.89
N ILE A 154 -6.55 10.18 -21.62
CA ILE A 154 -7.38 10.57 -20.48
C ILE A 154 -6.61 11.64 -19.72
N SER A 155 -7.22 12.79 -19.43
CA SER A 155 -6.60 13.77 -18.55
C SER A 155 -6.72 13.34 -17.08
N GLU A 156 -5.77 13.77 -16.26
CA GLU A 156 -5.82 13.51 -14.82
C GLU A 156 -7.09 14.09 -14.19
N GLU A 157 -7.51 15.28 -14.60
CA GLU A 157 -8.77 15.90 -14.14
C GLU A 157 -9.99 15.02 -14.44
N VAL A 158 -10.12 14.49 -15.66
CA VAL A 158 -11.24 13.60 -16.01
C VAL A 158 -11.24 12.37 -15.11
N PHE A 159 -10.07 11.78 -14.84
CA PHE A 159 -9.97 10.64 -13.95
C PHE A 159 -10.40 11.00 -12.52
N GLN A 160 -9.84 12.07 -11.95
CA GLN A 160 -10.15 12.51 -10.58
C GLN A 160 -11.63 12.86 -10.41
N GLU A 161 -12.21 13.62 -11.33
CA GLU A 161 -13.63 13.96 -11.31
C GLU A 161 -14.52 12.72 -11.41
N SER A 162 -14.12 11.72 -12.21
CA SER A 162 -14.85 10.46 -12.33
C SER A 162 -14.83 9.66 -11.05
N VAL A 163 -13.66 9.59 -10.38
CA VAL A 163 -13.53 8.96 -9.05
C VAL A 163 -14.41 9.67 -8.02
N MET A 164 -14.34 11.01 -7.95
CA MET A 164 -15.16 11.79 -7.02
C MET A 164 -16.65 11.60 -7.25
N PHE A 165 -17.09 11.65 -8.52
CA PHE A 165 -18.48 11.40 -8.89
C PHE A 165 -18.95 10.02 -8.41
N LEU A 166 -18.17 8.96 -8.66
CA LEU A 166 -18.52 7.61 -8.24
C LEU A 166 -18.49 7.45 -6.71
N MET A 167 -17.57 8.10 -6.00
CA MET A 167 -17.58 8.15 -4.53
C MET A 167 -18.87 8.79 -4.01
N ASP A 168 -19.31 9.90 -4.60
CA ASP A 168 -20.58 10.57 -4.25
C ASP A 168 -21.82 9.70 -4.57
N GLN A 169 -21.72 8.80 -5.55
CA GLN A 169 -22.75 7.78 -5.85
C GLN A 169 -22.70 6.56 -4.92
N GLY A 170 -21.82 6.55 -3.91
CA GLY A 170 -21.73 5.49 -2.90
C GLY A 170 -20.75 4.37 -3.22
N TYR A 171 -19.89 4.50 -4.24
CA TYR A 171 -18.86 3.52 -4.58
C TYR A 171 -17.60 3.59 -3.70
N PHE A 172 -17.65 4.35 -2.60
CA PHE A 172 -16.52 4.55 -1.68
C PHE A 172 -15.88 3.23 -1.20
N GLN A 173 -16.71 2.27 -0.79
CA GLN A 173 -16.22 0.98 -0.27
C GLN A 173 -15.49 0.18 -1.35
N GLN A 174 -16.00 0.21 -2.58
CA GLN A 174 -15.44 -0.49 -3.72
C GLN A 174 -14.09 0.11 -4.12
N PHE A 175 -13.97 1.45 -4.12
CA PHE A 175 -12.67 2.10 -4.32
C PHE A 175 -11.67 1.75 -3.22
N PHE A 176 -12.11 1.72 -1.97
CA PHE A 176 -11.24 1.30 -0.87
C PHE A 176 -10.71 -0.13 -1.09
N ILE A 177 -11.59 -1.06 -1.48
CA ILE A 177 -11.20 -2.45 -1.80
C ILE A 177 -10.22 -2.50 -2.98
N ILE A 178 -10.48 -1.73 -4.05
CA ILE A 178 -9.59 -1.63 -5.21
C ILE A 178 -8.21 -1.14 -4.79
N GLN A 179 -8.12 -0.05 -4.03
CA GLN A 179 -6.85 0.50 -3.55
C GLN A 179 -6.08 -0.50 -2.69
N ALA A 180 -6.75 -1.20 -1.76
CA ALA A 180 -6.13 -2.25 -0.98
C ALA A 180 -5.62 -3.41 -1.85
N THR A 181 -6.41 -3.82 -2.85
CA THR A 181 -6.05 -4.90 -3.78
C THR A 181 -4.84 -4.54 -4.64
N ILE A 182 -4.75 -3.29 -5.11
CA ILE A 182 -3.62 -2.78 -5.90
C ILE A 182 -2.33 -2.83 -5.07
N LYS A 183 -2.38 -2.32 -3.83
CA LYS A 183 -1.24 -2.35 -2.89
C LYS A 183 -0.81 -3.79 -2.56
N GLN A 184 -1.75 -4.72 -2.50
CA GLN A 184 -1.46 -6.13 -2.30
C GLN A 184 -0.81 -6.76 -3.56
N LYS A 185 -1.39 -6.53 -4.76
CA LYS A 185 -0.89 -7.06 -6.03
C LYS A 185 0.54 -6.60 -6.36
N ILE A 186 0.91 -5.36 -6.04
CA ILE A 186 2.28 -4.90 -6.29
C ILE A 186 3.30 -5.62 -5.38
N LYS A 187 2.94 -5.91 -4.13
CA LYS A 187 3.81 -6.69 -3.22
C LYS A 187 4.02 -8.12 -3.70
N GLU A 188 3.01 -8.72 -4.31
CA GLU A 188 3.07 -10.05 -4.94
C GLU A 188 3.99 -10.11 -6.17
N ALA A 189 4.47 -8.97 -6.68
CA ALA A 189 5.50 -8.95 -7.72
C ALA A 189 6.84 -9.54 -7.24
N ILE A 190 7.12 -9.51 -5.93
CA ILE A 190 8.30 -10.15 -5.35
C ILE A 190 7.94 -11.62 -5.06
N PRO A 191 8.64 -12.59 -5.69
CA PRO A 191 8.32 -14.00 -5.50
C PRO A 191 8.74 -14.46 -4.10
N SER A 192 7.82 -15.13 -3.42
CA SER A 192 8.13 -15.84 -2.16
C SER A 192 9.18 -16.93 -2.38
N THR A 193 10.12 -17.00 -1.45
CA THR A 193 11.23 -17.97 -1.46
C THR A 193 11.05 -19.08 -0.45
N LYS A 194 10.09 -18.94 0.48
CA LYS A 194 9.84 -19.90 1.57
C LYS A 194 8.38 -20.34 1.60
N ILE A 195 8.16 -21.57 2.04
CA ILE A 195 6.83 -22.10 2.35
C ILE A 195 6.71 -22.14 3.87
N LEU A 196 5.72 -21.45 4.41
CA LEU A 196 5.48 -21.35 5.84
C LEU A 196 4.40 -22.33 6.29
N SER A 197 4.59 -22.90 7.47
CA SER A 197 3.52 -23.62 8.17
C SER A 197 2.61 -22.64 8.93
N LEU A 198 1.38 -23.08 9.24
CA LEU A 198 0.43 -22.28 10.01
C LEU A 198 0.97 -21.95 11.41
N GLU A 199 1.73 -22.86 12.04
CA GLU A 199 2.35 -22.59 13.33
C GLU A 199 3.47 -21.54 13.25
N GLN A 200 4.29 -21.55 12.18
CA GLN A 200 5.27 -20.48 11.96
C GLN A 200 4.57 -19.14 11.75
N LEU A 201 3.49 -19.08 10.97
CA LEU A 201 2.71 -17.87 10.78
C LEU A 201 2.17 -17.33 12.11
N LYS A 202 1.60 -18.20 12.97
CA LYS A 202 1.13 -17.81 14.31
C LYS A 202 2.27 -17.26 15.18
N GLN A 203 3.45 -17.87 15.15
CA GLN A 203 4.62 -17.39 15.89
C GLN A 203 5.08 -15.99 15.42
N ILE A 204 4.99 -15.73 14.11
CA ILE A 204 5.36 -14.44 13.54
C ILE A 204 4.35 -13.36 13.95
N LEU A 205 3.04 -13.66 13.84
CA LEU A 205 1.99 -12.73 14.27
C LEU A 205 2.09 -12.40 15.77
N ASP A 206 2.30 -13.41 16.60
CA ASP A 206 2.52 -13.23 18.05
C ASP A 206 3.74 -12.35 18.32
N TYR A 207 4.84 -12.57 17.58
CA TYR A 207 6.02 -11.73 17.69
C TYR A 207 5.77 -10.28 17.25
N GLN A 208 5.03 -10.05 16.16
CA GLN A 208 4.67 -8.70 15.72
C GLN A 208 3.84 -7.96 16.78
N VAL A 209 2.86 -8.64 17.38
CA VAL A 209 2.08 -8.10 18.51
C VAL A 209 3.00 -7.70 19.67
N GLN A 210 3.95 -8.57 20.03
CA GLN A 210 4.94 -8.28 21.08
C GLN A 210 5.81 -7.07 20.74
N ILE A 211 6.25 -6.91 19.49
CA ILE A 211 7.07 -5.76 19.09
C ILE A 211 6.29 -4.46 19.23
N ILE A 212 5.04 -4.40 18.75
CA ILE A 212 4.21 -3.19 18.86
C ILE A 212 3.92 -2.86 20.34
N THR A 213 3.57 -3.88 21.12
CA THR A 213 3.16 -3.71 22.53
C THR A 213 4.33 -3.38 23.45
N ASN A 214 5.51 -3.98 23.23
CA ASN A 214 6.65 -3.85 24.14
C ASN A 214 7.65 -2.77 23.73
N LYS A 215 7.61 -2.29 22.48
CA LYS A 215 8.47 -1.21 21.98
C LYS A 215 7.69 0.00 21.44
N PRO A 216 6.65 0.49 22.14
CA PRO A 216 5.85 1.60 21.64
C PRO A 216 6.66 2.90 21.55
N ILE A 217 7.63 3.13 22.44
CA ILE A 217 8.47 4.33 22.45
C ILE A 217 9.40 4.38 21.23
N ASP A 218 10.07 3.26 20.92
CA ASP A 218 10.95 3.18 19.76
C ASP A 218 10.17 3.43 18.47
N LEU A 219 9.00 2.79 18.32
CA LEU A 219 8.13 2.99 17.16
C LEU A 219 7.57 4.41 17.13
N ALA A 220 7.08 4.94 18.25
CA ALA A 220 6.55 6.30 18.33
C ALA A 220 7.60 7.36 17.98
N SER A 221 8.86 7.17 18.36
CA SER A 221 9.94 8.11 18.00
C SER A 221 10.18 8.16 16.48
N MET A 222 10.10 7.01 15.79
CA MET A 222 10.23 6.95 14.33
C MET A 222 9.02 7.58 13.63
N ILE A 223 7.84 7.45 14.26
CA ILE A 223 6.58 7.95 13.73
C ILE A 223 6.40 9.45 14.02
N GLN A 224 6.94 10.00 15.12
CA GLN A 224 6.86 11.43 15.43
C GLN A 224 7.48 12.30 14.34
N THR A 225 8.53 11.80 13.69
CA THR A 225 9.12 12.47 12.52
C THR A 225 8.13 12.58 11.36
N LEU A 226 7.21 11.62 11.22
CA LEU A 226 6.14 11.60 10.21
C LEU A 226 4.87 12.35 10.63
N SER A 227 4.58 12.45 11.94
CA SER A 227 3.35 13.08 12.42
C SER A 227 3.34 14.60 12.21
N ASN A 228 4.51 15.21 12.07
CA ASN A 228 4.68 16.66 11.90
C ASN A 228 4.27 17.19 10.52
N ASN A 229 4.07 16.32 9.53
CA ASN A 229 3.54 16.68 8.22
C ASN A 229 2.26 15.88 7.94
N GLN A 230 1.15 16.58 7.69
CA GLN A 230 -0.15 15.95 7.41
C GLN A 230 -0.09 15.03 6.18
N GLU A 231 0.73 15.37 5.18
CA GLU A 231 0.92 14.56 3.97
C GLU A 231 1.59 13.20 4.26
N THR A 232 2.41 13.12 5.32
CA THR A 232 3.14 11.91 5.69
C THR A 232 2.46 11.09 6.77
N GLN A 233 1.42 11.62 7.43
CA GLN A 233 0.64 10.88 8.44
C GLN A 233 0.00 9.61 7.86
N GLN A 234 -0.46 9.67 6.61
CA GLN A 234 -1.00 8.51 5.89
C GLN A 234 0.04 7.40 5.63
N LEU A 235 1.34 7.72 5.69
CA LEU A 235 2.43 6.76 5.50
C LEU A 235 2.79 6.01 6.79
N ILE A 236 2.28 6.44 7.95
CA ILE A 236 2.63 5.85 9.24
C ILE A 236 2.35 4.34 9.29
N PRO A 237 1.16 3.83 8.90
CA PRO A 237 0.91 2.39 8.83
C PRO A 237 1.92 1.63 7.96
N LEU A 238 2.32 2.22 6.83
CA LEU A 238 3.28 1.63 5.89
C LEU A 238 4.70 1.57 6.48
N ALA A 239 5.12 2.64 7.13
CA ALA A 239 6.39 2.71 7.83
C ALA A 239 6.46 1.66 8.95
N VAL A 240 5.41 1.53 9.77
CA VAL A 240 5.35 0.52 10.83
C VAL A 240 5.42 -0.89 10.26
N ASN A 241 4.66 -1.19 9.20
CA ASN A 241 4.72 -2.49 8.54
C ASN A 241 6.13 -2.80 7.99
N THR A 242 6.81 -1.80 7.42
CA THR A 242 8.19 -1.92 6.94
C THR A 242 9.14 -2.29 8.07
N ILE A 243 9.00 -1.63 9.22
CA ILE A 243 9.82 -1.89 10.42
C ILE A 243 9.55 -3.30 10.97
N LEU A 244 8.28 -3.69 11.07
CA LEU A 244 7.90 -5.02 11.54
C LEU A 244 8.43 -6.11 10.61
N ALA A 245 8.42 -5.91 9.29
CA ALA A 245 9.00 -6.83 8.33
C ALA A 245 10.51 -7.03 8.57
N ASP A 246 11.26 -5.95 8.85
CA ASP A 246 12.69 -6.07 9.17
C ASP A 246 12.93 -6.84 10.48
N TYR A 247 12.11 -6.62 11.52
CA TYR A 247 12.18 -7.42 12.75
C TYR A 247 11.84 -8.90 12.51
N CYS A 248 10.83 -9.18 11.68
CA CYS A 248 10.47 -10.55 11.32
C CYS A 248 11.60 -11.25 10.55
N PHE A 249 12.25 -10.52 9.63
CA PHE A 249 13.42 -11.02 8.94
C PHE A 249 14.57 -11.30 9.91
N GLU A 250 14.86 -10.38 10.84
CA GLU A 250 15.92 -10.55 11.83
C GLU A 250 15.71 -11.82 12.66
N LYS A 251 14.49 -12.05 13.17
CA LYS A 251 14.18 -13.17 14.06
C LYS A 251 13.97 -14.50 13.34
N PHE A 252 13.27 -14.50 12.21
CA PHE A 252 12.82 -15.72 11.55
C PHE A 252 13.44 -15.95 10.17
N GLN A 253 14.17 -14.95 9.65
CA GLN A 253 14.68 -14.92 8.28
C GLN A 253 13.55 -15.03 7.24
N ILE A 254 12.34 -14.58 7.59
CA ILE A 254 11.16 -14.65 6.73
C ILE A 254 10.88 -13.27 6.15
N GLU A 255 10.66 -13.22 4.84
CA GLU A 255 10.35 -12.00 4.12
C GLU A 255 8.83 -11.76 4.05
N GLU A 256 8.42 -10.54 3.74
CA GLU A 256 7.01 -10.14 3.67
C GLU A 256 6.22 -10.98 2.64
N GLU A 257 6.81 -11.25 1.48
CA GLU A 257 6.21 -12.04 0.41
C GLU A 257 5.91 -13.50 0.83
N ASP A 258 6.70 -14.06 1.74
CA ASP A 258 6.46 -15.40 2.28
C ASP A 258 5.21 -15.43 3.18
N LEU A 259 5.03 -14.36 3.97
CA LEU A 259 3.83 -14.17 4.79
C LEU A 259 2.60 -13.97 3.93
N ILE A 260 2.70 -13.11 2.91
CA ILE A 260 1.63 -12.84 1.94
C ILE A 260 1.16 -14.15 1.30
N LYS A 261 2.09 -14.94 0.75
CA LYS A 261 1.75 -16.21 0.10
C LYS A 261 1.04 -17.18 1.04
N MET A 262 1.49 -17.28 2.28
CA MET A 262 0.83 -18.14 3.27
C MET A 262 -0.58 -17.65 3.57
N MET A 263 -0.74 -16.35 3.72
CA MET A 263 -2.02 -15.75 4.06
C MET A 263 -3.07 -15.80 2.94
N GLN A 264 -2.68 -16.06 1.69
CA GLN A 264 -3.64 -16.29 0.59
C GLN A 264 -4.46 -17.57 0.76
N ASN A 265 -4.06 -18.52 1.63
CA ASN A 265 -4.85 -19.72 1.90
C ASN A 265 -6.08 -19.40 2.78
N PRO A 266 -7.32 -19.55 2.27
CA PRO A 266 -8.54 -19.26 3.02
C PRO A 266 -8.68 -20.08 4.31
N GLU A 267 -8.15 -21.31 4.35
CA GLU A 267 -8.24 -22.20 5.50
C GLU A 267 -7.53 -21.64 6.74
N ASN A 268 -6.48 -20.84 6.54
CA ASN A 268 -5.77 -20.19 7.64
C ASN A 268 -6.70 -19.25 8.43
N TYR A 269 -7.71 -18.68 7.78
CA TYR A 269 -8.71 -17.80 8.41
C TYR A 269 -9.76 -18.54 9.24
N ALA A 270 -9.89 -19.86 9.11
CA ALA A 270 -10.76 -20.64 9.97
C ALA A 270 -10.13 -20.94 11.35
N ASP A 271 -8.81 -20.76 11.51
CA ASP A 271 -8.11 -21.03 12.76
C ASP A 271 -8.38 -19.93 13.81
N GLN A 272 -8.93 -20.33 14.96
CA GLN A 272 -9.31 -19.41 16.03
C GLN A 272 -8.13 -18.65 16.64
N LYS A 273 -6.96 -19.30 16.77
CA LYS A 273 -5.77 -18.66 17.33
C LYS A 273 -5.24 -17.61 16.36
N MET A 274 -5.27 -17.90 15.06
CA MET A 274 -4.91 -16.96 14.00
C MET A 274 -5.83 -15.73 14.04
N GLN A 275 -7.16 -15.92 14.07
CA GLN A 275 -8.12 -14.81 14.22
C GLN A 275 -7.85 -13.95 15.47
N LYS A 276 -7.59 -14.59 16.61
CA LYS A 276 -7.24 -13.89 17.86
C LYS A 276 -5.98 -13.05 17.69
N LEU A 277 -4.93 -13.60 17.10
CA LEU A 277 -3.66 -12.90 16.87
C LEU A 277 -3.84 -11.70 15.92
N MET A 278 -4.65 -11.85 14.86
CA MET A 278 -4.99 -10.74 13.97
C MET A 278 -5.71 -9.60 14.69
N ASN A 279 -6.70 -9.93 15.53
CA ASN A 279 -7.41 -8.94 16.32
C ASN A 279 -6.49 -8.24 17.33
N GLN A 280 -5.55 -8.98 17.94
CA GLN A 280 -4.55 -8.40 18.85
C GLN A 280 -3.60 -7.46 18.12
N LEU A 281 -3.18 -7.82 16.90
CA LEU A 281 -2.32 -6.98 16.07
C LEU A 281 -3.03 -5.68 15.67
N GLU A 282 -4.30 -5.77 15.27
CA GLU A 282 -5.14 -4.60 14.97
C GLU A 282 -5.27 -3.67 16.19
N GLN A 283 -5.58 -4.23 17.35
CA GLN A 283 -5.72 -3.46 18.59
C GLN A 283 -4.40 -2.80 19.00
N ALA A 284 -3.28 -3.51 18.90
CA ALA A 284 -1.96 -2.96 19.22
C ALA A 284 -1.61 -1.80 18.28
N MET A 285 -1.92 -1.93 16.99
CA MET A 285 -1.74 -0.85 16.02
C MET A 285 -2.64 0.34 16.29
N TYR A 286 -3.92 0.12 16.62
CA TYR A 286 -4.83 1.19 17.00
C TYR A 286 -4.31 1.98 18.21
N GLN A 287 -3.83 1.28 19.24
CA GLN A 287 -3.25 1.90 20.43
C GLN A 287 -1.97 2.68 20.11
N LEU A 288 -1.10 2.13 19.26
CA LEU A 288 0.09 2.84 18.79
C LEU A 288 -0.30 4.13 18.08
N MET A 289 -1.25 4.09 17.14
CA MET A 289 -1.72 5.28 16.41
C MET A 289 -2.35 6.31 17.35
N GLY A 290 -3.17 5.87 18.32
CA GLY A 290 -3.81 6.75 19.29
C GLY A 290 -2.86 7.39 20.31
N ALA A 291 -1.68 6.80 20.54
CA ALA A 291 -0.64 7.37 21.40
C ALA A 291 0.20 8.47 20.70
N ILE A 292 0.04 8.61 19.39
CA ILE A 292 0.81 9.54 18.54
C ILE A 292 -0.01 10.81 18.22
N ALA A 293 -1.34 10.70 18.25
CA ALA A 293 -2.28 11.82 18.10
C ALA A 293 -2.34 12.69 19.37
#